data_AF-A0A7S3Z6E3-F1
#
_entry.id   AF-A0A7S3Z6E3-F1
#
_cell.length_a   1.000
_cell.length_b   1.000
_cell.length_c   1.000
_cell.angle_alpha   90.00
_cell.angle_beta   90.00
_cell.angle_gamma   90.00
#
_symmetry.space_group_name_H-M   'P 1'
#
loop_
_entity.id
_entity.type
_entity.pdbx_description
1 polymer ?
#
loop_
_entity_poly.entity_id
_entity_poly.type
_entity_poly.pdbx_seq_one_letter_code
_entity_poly.pdbx_strand_id
1 'polypeptide(L)'
;MAKKKWGEDTRGMKAKAQKAASRAEKSAAASRSREKAEAAAWSDSVTDRKANRKQAKEEKEMQRRAKLEAKKALLQAEEREMAGMKAKGKRRKAQLAAGASTWEKKALAGKAGGVSMKAMANRDIKLPKEFVKKVLVDFYKEHNPEKVDGVDAILDKVKGKWAKLEAALRKKFAEKAPDFEALWAKEKEKEEADRKAKMKGIMEVPENITDNANHAIEDERKGGVAVAFGVDDTLNQLKGIVKGDAAVDRNPEKRRKALFRQYEQREMERLREENPKLKRSQLKERIFEAWKKSPENPMNQQ
;
A
#
# COMPACT_ATOMS: atom_id res chain seq x y z
N MET A 1 63.26 -63.26 -6.96
CA MET A 1 62.87 -62.06 -7.73
C MET A 1 61.55 -61.53 -7.19
N ALA A 2 61.55 -60.50 -6.35
CA ALA A 2 60.33 -59.95 -5.75
C ALA A 2 59.83 -58.77 -6.59
N LYS A 3 58.73 -58.96 -7.32
CA LYS A 3 58.03 -57.88 -8.05
C LYS A 3 57.34 -56.97 -7.03
N LYS A 4 57.84 -55.73 -6.86
CA LYS A 4 57.18 -54.69 -6.06
C LYS A 4 55.78 -54.44 -6.62
N LYS A 5 54.74 -54.90 -5.90
CA LYS A 5 53.35 -54.52 -6.16
C LYS A 5 53.23 -53.02 -5.88
N TRP A 6 53.17 -52.22 -6.94
CA TRP A 6 52.80 -50.80 -6.83
C TRP A 6 51.36 -50.77 -6.29
N GLY A 7 51.18 -50.29 -5.05
CA GLY A 7 49.87 -50.09 -4.47
C GLY A 7 49.04 -49.19 -5.39
N GLU A 8 47.74 -49.50 -5.50
CA GLU A 8 46.79 -48.81 -6.36
C GLU A 8 46.97 -47.29 -6.29
N ASP A 9 46.99 -46.65 -7.45
CA ASP A 9 47.29 -45.23 -7.67
C ASP A 9 46.18 -44.32 -7.10
N THR A 10 46.07 -44.28 -5.78
CA THR A 10 45.06 -43.52 -5.02
C THR A 10 45.12 -42.02 -5.29
N ARG A 11 46.32 -41.49 -5.54
CA ARG A 11 46.52 -40.09 -5.92
C ARG A 11 46.05 -39.81 -7.34
N GLY A 12 46.32 -40.72 -8.29
CA GLY A 12 45.79 -40.67 -9.65
C GLY A 12 44.27 -40.80 -9.70
N MET A 13 43.68 -41.66 -8.86
CA MET A 13 42.23 -41.81 -8.71
C MET A 13 41.59 -40.53 -8.16
N LYS A 14 42.18 -39.91 -7.12
CA LYS A 14 41.71 -38.62 -6.57
C LYS A 14 41.78 -37.48 -7.59
N ALA A 15 42.85 -37.41 -8.38
CA ALA A 15 43.00 -36.41 -9.45
C ALA A 15 41.98 -36.61 -10.58
N LYS A 16 41.70 -37.86 -10.97
CA LYS A 16 40.64 -38.20 -11.93
C LYS A 16 39.25 -37.85 -11.39
N ALA A 17 38.97 -38.12 -10.12
CA ALA A 17 37.72 -37.74 -9.47
C ALA A 17 37.53 -36.21 -9.40
N GLN A 18 38.58 -35.45 -9.08
CA GLN A 18 38.53 -33.98 -9.09
C GLN A 18 38.31 -33.41 -10.49
N LYS A 19 38.96 -33.97 -11.52
CA LYS A 19 38.71 -33.58 -12.92
C LYS A 19 37.29 -33.92 -13.37
N ALA A 20 36.75 -35.07 -12.96
CA ALA A 20 35.37 -35.47 -13.26
C ALA A 20 34.35 -34.54 -12.57
N ALA A 21 34.57 -34.20 -11.29
CA ALA A 21 33.74 -33.26 -10.56
C ALA A 21 33.74 -31.86 -11.18
N SER A 22 34.92 -31.33 -11.54
CA SER A 22 35.03 -30.04 -12.23
C SER A 22 34.35 -30.05 -13.62
N ARG A 23 34.44 -31.17 -14.35
CA ARG A 23 33.74 -31.32 -15.64
C ARG A 23 32.22 -31.41 -15.47
N ALA A 24 31.74 -32.09 -14.43
CA ALA A 24 30.32 -32.16 -14.08
C ALA A 24 29.77 -30.80 -13.63
N GLU A 25 30.54 -30.02 -12.87
CA GLU A 25 30.18 -28.66 -12.47
C GLU A 25 30.10 -27.73 -13.70
N LYS A 26 31.06 -27.82 -14.62
CA LYS A 26 31.03 -27.07 -15.88
C LYS A 26 29.85 -27.47 -16.76
N SER A 27 29.50 -28.75 -16.86
CA SER A 27 28.33 -29.19 -17.62
C SER A 27 27.02 -28.77 -16.96
N ALA A 28 26.95 -28.76 -15.62
CA ALA A 28 25.81 -28.26 -14.87
C ALA A 28 25.66 -26.72 -14.98
N ALA A 29 26.77 -25.98 -15.03
CA ALA A 29 26.74 -24.55 -15.30
C ALA A 29 26.30 -24.27 -16.75
N ALA A 30 26.73 -25.09 -17.71
CA ALA A 30 26.29 -25.02 -19.10
C ALA A 30 24.79 -25.36 -19.25
N SER A 31 24.27 -26.35 -18.50
CA SER A 31 22.83 -26.65 -18.53
C SER A 31 22.01 -25.54 -17.88
N ARG A 32 22.42 -25.01 -16.72
CA ARG A 32 21.75 -23.87 -16.07
C ARG A 32 21.75 -22.61 -16.93
N SER A 33 22.83 -22.35 -17.67
CA SER A 33 22.89 -21.19 -18.57
C SER A 33 21.99 -21.40 -19.79
N ARG A 34 21.91 -22.61 -20.35
CA ARG A 34 20.94 -22.95 -21.41
C ARG A 34 19.50 -22.82 -20.93
N GLU A 35 19.18 -23.33 -19.75
CA GLU A 35 17.85 -23.23 -19.15
C GLU A 35 17.45 -21.78 -18.90
N LYS A 36 18.37 -20.93 -18.42
CA LYS A 36 18.14 -19.49 -18.29
C LYS A 36 17.94 -18.80 -19.65
N ALA A 37 18.73 -19.16 -20.65
CA ALA A 37 18.59 -18.60 -22.00
C ALA A 37 17.28 -19.02 -22.67
N GLU A 38 16.85 -20.26 -22.44
CA GLU A 38 15.56 -20.78 -22.90
C GLU A 38 14.41 -20.08 -22.15
N ALA A 39 14.46 -19.97 -20.83
CA ALA A 39 13.46 -19.22 -20.05
C ALA A 39 13.34 -17.76 -20.50
N ALA A 40 14.45 -17.11 -20.85
CA ALA A 40 14.45 -15.75 -21.41
C ALA A 40 13.92 -15.71 -22.85
N ALA A 41 14.13 -16.76 -23.66
CA ALA A 41 13.57 -16.84 -25.01
C ALA A 41 12.06 -17.08 -25.01
N TRP A 42 11.53 -17.72 -23.95
CA TRP A 42 10.10 -17.96 -23.76
C TRP A 42 9.38 -16.83 -22.99
N SER A 43 10.07 -15.80 -22.49
CA SER A 43 9.41 -14.67 -21.85
C SER A 43 8.86 -13.69 -22.88
N ASP A 44 7.53 -13.65 -23.01
CA ASP A 44 6.86 -12.65 -23.85
C ASP A 44 6.87 -11.29 -23.12
N SER A 45 7.35 -10.24 -23.79
CA SER A 45 7.43 -8.86 -23.31
C SER A 45 6.12 -8.32 -22.69
N VAL A 46 4.97 -8.84 -23.12
CA VAL A 46 3.65 -8.50 -22.55
C VAL A 46 3.45 -9.13 -21.16
N THR A 47 3.91 -10.36 -20.97
CA THR A 47 3.88 -11.05 -19.67
C THR A 47 4.85 -10.42 -18.68
N ASP A 48 6.02 -9.97 -19.13
CA ASP A 48 6.99 -9.23 -18.30
C ASP A 48 6.43 -7.89 -17.81
N ARG A 49 5.73 -7.14 -18.67
CA ARG A 49 5.08 -5.88 -18.25
C ARG A 49 4.02 -6.11 -17.17
N LYS A 50 3.24 -7.19 -17.27
CA LYS A 50 2.24 -7.56 -16.26
C LYS A 50 2.89 -8.02 -14.94
N ALA A 51 3.97 -8.79 -15.03
CA ALA A 51 4.76 -9.22 -13.87
C ALA A 51 5.39 -8.02 -13.14
N ASN A 52 6.03 -7.11 -13.88
CA ASN A 52 6.61 -5.88 -13.33
C ASN A 52 5.57 -4.99 -12.65
N ARG A 53 4.37 -4.85 -13.23
CA ARG A 53 3.27 -4.09 -12.60
C ARG A 53 2.78 -4.74 -11.31
N LYS A 54 2.74 -6.08 -11.25
CA LYS A 54 2.37 -6.82 -10.05
C LYS A 54 3.43 -6.67 -8.95
N GLN A 55 4.70 -6.86 -9.30
CA GLN A 55 5.84 -6.69 -8.39
C GLN A 55 5.91 -5.25 -7.84
N ALA A 56 5.73 -4.23 -8.69
CA ALA A 56 5.69 -2.84 -8.23
C ALA A 56 4.50 -2.54 -7.29
N LYS A 57 3.37 -3.23 -7.44
CA LYS A 57 2.23 -3.12 -6.53
C LYS A 57 2.54 -3.78 -5.18
N GLU A 58 3.07 -5.00 -5.20
CA GLU A 58 3.48 -5.75 -4.01
C GLU A 58 4.60 -5.02 -3.23
N GLU A 59 5.56 -4.43 -3.93
CA GLU A 59 6.62 -3.63 -3.31
C GLU A 59 6.05 -2.40 -2.60
N LYS A 60 5.11 -1.67 -3.23
CA LYS A 60 4.44 -0.54 -2.58
C LYS A 60 3.64 -0.96 -1.35
N GLU A 61 2.96 -2.11 -1.39
CA GLU A 61 2.26 -2.66 -0.23
C GLU A 61 3.23 -3.08 0.89
N MET A 62 4.35 -3.69 0.53
CA MET A 62 5.42 -4.04 1.46
C MET A 62 6.03 -2.79 2.12
N GLN A 63 6.30 -1.73 1.34
CA GLN A 63 6.78 -0.46 1.87
C GLN A 63 5.76 0.20 2.81
N ARG A 64 4.46 0.13 2.49
CA ARG A 64 3.40 0.63 3.40
C ARG A 64 3.37 -0.17 4.70
N ARG A 65 3.47 -1.50 4.63
CA ARG A 65 3.51 -2.38 5.80
C ARG A 65 4.75 -2.11 6.66
N ALA A 66 5.92 -2.00 6.05
CA ALA A 66 7.17 -1.69 6.76
C ALA A 66 7.12 -0.31 7.43
N LYS A 67 6.52 0.70 6.78
CA LYS A 67 6.30 2.03 7.40
C LYS A 67 5.36 1.97 8.60
N LEU A 68 4.26 1.21 8.49
CA LEU A 68 3.32 1.01 9.60
C LEU A 68 3.98 0.27 10.77
N GLU A 69 4.78 -0.75 10.47
CA GLU A 69 5.52 -1.51 11.47
C GLU A 69 6.61 -0.67 12.14
N ALA A 70 7.37 0.12 11.37
CA ALA A 70 8.35 1.06 11.91
C ALA A 70 7.69 2.11 12.81
N LYS A 71 6.52 2.65 12.41
CA LYS A 71 5.75 3.59 13.24
C LYS A 71 5.25 2.91 14.52
N LYS A 72 4.79 1.66 14.44
CA LYS A 72 4.38 0.86 15.59
C LYS A 72 5.55 0.58 16.53
N ALA A 73 6.73 0.27 15.98
CA ALA A 73 7.94 0.04 16.76
C ALA A 73 8.43 1.31 17.46
N LEU A 74 8.33 2.47 16.80
CA LEU A 74 8.63 3.77 17.41
C LEU A 74 7.68 4.08 18.56
N LEU A 75 6.36 3.90 18.36
CA LEU A 75 5.37 4.07 19.42
C LEU A 75 5.63 3.12 20.58
N GLN A 76 5.94 1.86 20.31
CA GLN A 76 6.26 0.87 21.34
C GLN A 76 7.57 1.20 22.08
N ALA A 77 8.55 1.77 21.39
CA ALA A 77 9.79 2.26 22.02
C ALA A 77 9.50 3.48 22.91
N GLU A 78 8.67 4.41 22.46
CA GLU A 78 8.21 5.55 23.24
C GLU A 78 7.40 5.11 24.47
N GLU A 79 6.50 4.13 24.32
CA GLU A 79 5.77 3.53 25.45
C GLU A 79 6.71 2.83 26.42
N ARG A 80 7.76 2.14 25.93
CA ARG A 80 8.79 1.52 26.78
C ARG A 80 9.65 2.56 27.50
N GLU A 81 10.01 3.66 26.83
CA GLU A 81 10.71 4.79 27.44
C GLU A 81 9.84 5.48 28.50
N MET A 82 8.56 5.70 28.22
CA MET A 82 7.59 6.26 29.16
C MET A 82 7.29 5.31 30.33
N ALA A 83 7.26 3.99 30.09
CA ALA A 83 7.17 2.97 31.14
C ALA A 83 8.46 2.93 31.98
N GLY A 84 9.63 3.08 31.35
CA GLY A 84 10.92 3.23 31.99
C GLY A 84 11.03 4.51 32.82
N MET A 85 10.43 5.61 32.37
CA MET A 85 10.29 6.86 33.13
C MET A 85 9.34 6.69 34.32
N LYS A 86 8.24 5.94 34.19
CA LYS A 86 7.34 5.60 35.31
C LYS A 86 8.02 4.68 36.34
N ALA A 87 8.86 3.74 35.90
CA ALA A 87 9.67 2.89 36.78
C ALA A 87 10.80 3.67 37.47
N LYS A 88 11.50 4.56 36.75
CA LYS A 88 12.48 5.50 37.32
C LYS A 88 11.84 6.50 38.28
N GLY A 89 10.61 6.94 38.02
CA GLY A 89 9.81 7.78 38.92
C GLY A 89 9.46 7.09 40.24
N LYS A 90 9.07 5.80 40.19
CA LYS A 90 8.87 4.97 41.40
C LYS A 90 10.17 4.73 42.17
N ARG A 91 11.29 4.48 41.49
CA ARG A 91 12.62 4.33 42.12
C ARG A 91 13.13 5.63 42.74
N ARG A 92 12.91 6.79 42.10
CA ARG A 92 13.21 8.12 42.67
C ARG A 92 12.32 8.46 43.87
N LYS A 93 11.04 8.06 43.86
CA LYS A 93 10.13 8.23 45.02
C LYS A 93 10.51 7.34 46.21
N ALA A 94 11.11 6.18 45.96
CA ALA A 94 11.67 5.31 47.01
C ALA A 94 13.05 5.79 47.53
N GLN A 95 13.91 6.35 46.66
CA GLN A 95 15.21 6.93 47.05
C GLN A 95 15.07 8.28 47.80
N LEU A 96 14.08 9.11 47.46
CA LEU A 96 13.83 10.39 48.13
C LEU A 96 13.20 10.24 49.53
N ALA A 97 12.70 9.06 49.88
CA ALA A 97 12.12 8.78 51.21
C ALA A 97 13.17 8.30 52.25
N ALA A 98 14.42 8.03 51.84
CA ALA A 98 15.44 7.42 52.70
C ALA A 98 16.72 8.24 52.90
N GLY A 99 16.79 9.49 52.45
CA GLY A 99 18.01 10.27 52.69
C GLY A 99 18.00 11.63 52.03
N ALA A 100 17.55 12.64 52.78
CA ALA A 100 17.87 14.01 52.47
C ALA A 100 19.07 14.43 53.33
N SER A 101 20.27 14.57 52.74
CA SER A 101 21.25 15.54 53.27
C SER A 101 22.32 15.99 52.23
N THR A 102 22.24 17.28 51.90
CA THR A 102 23.32 18.30 52.02
C THR A 102 24.69 18.13 51.35
N TRP A 103 24.76 17.72 50.08
CA TRP A 103 25.84 18.18 49.19
C TRP A 103 25.45 18.38 47.72
N GLU A 104 24.28 17.86 47.30
CA GLU A 104 23.78 17.93 45.93
C GLU A 104 23.01 19.22 45.58
N LYS A 105 23.17 20.29 46.38
CA LYS A 105 22.64 21.63 46.06
C LYS A 105 23.68 22.56 45.40
N LYS A 106 24.93 22.12 45.20
CA LYS A 106 26.00 22.94 44.58
C LYS A 106 26.58 22.38 43.27
N ALA A 107 26.26 21.13 42.89
CA ALA A 107 26.71 20.52 41.63
C ALA A 107 25.71 20.64 40.47
N LEU A 108 24.48 21.11 40.75
CA LEU A 108 23.40 21.33 39.78
C LEU A 108 23.34 22.78 39.23
N ALA A 109 24.43 23.54 39.37
CA ALA A 109 24.54 24.91 38.84
C ALA A 109 25.32 24.99 37.51
N GLY A 110 25.73 23.86 36.92
CA GLY A 110 26.73 23.87 35.84
C GLY A 110 26.56 22.82 34.75
N LYS A 111 25.35 22.55 34.26
CA LYS A 111 25.09 22.00 32.89
C LYS A 111 23.60 21.80 32.62
N ALA A 112 22.84 22.89 32.63
CA ALA A 112 21.65 22.96 31.80
C ALA A 112 22.05 23.79 30.59
N GLY A 113 22.02 23.18 29.39
CA GLY A 113 22.18 23.89 28.13
C GLY A 113 21.08 24.93 28.01
N GLY A 114 21.36 26.12 28.54
CA GLY A 114 20.59 27.32 28.28
C GLY A 114 20.75 27.62 26.81
N VAL A 115 19.77 27.20 26.01
CA VAL A 115 19.41 27.99 24.85
C VAL A 115 19.12 29.38 25.41
N SER A 116 20.07 30.28 25.21
CA SER A 116 20.00 31.69 25.57
C SER A 116 18.57 32.20 25.45
N MET A 117 17.99 32.73 26.53
CA MET A 117 16.68 33.41 26.48
C MET A 117 16.67 34.55 25.45
N LYS A 118 17.86 35.06 25.07
CA LYS A 118 18.08 36.02 23.99
C LYS A 118 17.91 35.42 22.59
N ALA A 119 18.11 34.11 22.43
CA ALA A 119 17.90 33.38 21.18
C ALA A 119 16.43 32.95 20.96
N MET A 120 15.59 32.94 22.00
CA MET A 120 14.14 32.79 21.84
C MET A 120 13.46 34.10 21.39
N ALA A 121 14.04 35.26 21.72
CA ALA A 121 13.50 36.57 21.36
C ALA A 121 13.66 36.96 19.87
N ASN A 122 14.31 36.10 19.07
CA ASN A 122 14.55 36.36 17.64
C ASN A 122 14.31 35.11 16.78
N ARG A 123 13.28 34.32 17.14
CA ARG A 123 12.61 33.50 16.14
C ARG A 123 11.68 34.44 15.40
N ASP A 124 12.04 34.81 14.19
CA ASP A 124 11.12 35.45 13.25
C ASP A 124 9.99 34.46 12.93
N ILE A 125 9.04 34.32 13.85
CA ILE A 125 7.80 33.60 13.61
C ILE A 125 7.07 34.44 12.58
N LYS A 126 7.02 33.94 11.35
CA LYS A 126 6.36 34.59 10.23
C LYS A 126 4.86 34.43 10.37
N LEU A 127 4.26 35.08 11.37
CA LEU A 127 2.81 35.22 11.46
C LEU A 127 2.32 35.93 10.19
N PRO A 128 1.28 35.42 9.52
CA PRO A 128 0.70 36.08 8.36
C PRO A 128 0.17 37.46 8.73
N LYS A 129 0.47 38.45 7.88
CA LYS A 129 0.04 39.84 8.07
C LYS A 129 -1.48 39.96 8.19
N GLU A 130 -2.21 39.22 7.37
CA GLU A 130 -3.68 39.22 7.35
C GLU A 130 -4.28 38.78 8.69
N PHE A 131 -3.67 37.79 9.34
CA PHE A 131 -4.13 37.31 10.65
C PHE A 131 -3.91 38.37 11.73
N VAL A 132 -2.69 38.92 11.79
CA VAL A 132 -2.36 39.96 12.76
C VAL A 132 -3.25 41.19 12.54
N LYS A 133 -3.52 41.57 11.29
CA LYS A 133 -4.45 42.65 10.93
C LYS A 133 -5.84 42.41 11.52
N LYS A 134 -6.42 41.21 11.32
CA LYS A 134 -7.74 40.87 11.83
C LYS A 134 -7.81 40.99 13.36
N VAL A 135 -6.86 40.37 14.06
CA VAL A 135 -6.79 40.43 15.53
C VAL A 135 -6.60 41.86 16.03
N LEU A 136 -5.80 42.67 15.33
CA LEU A 136 -5.54 44.06 15.69
C LEU A 136 -6.75 44.97 15.43
N VAL A 137 -7.48 44.75 14.33
CA VAL A 137 -8.74 45.45 14.03
C VAL A 137 -9.78 45.13 15.10
N ASP A 138 -9.95 43.87 15.47
CA ASP A 138 -10.91 43.45 16.50
C ASP A 138 -10.54 44.06 17.87
N PHE A 139 -9.25 44.07 18.21
CA PHE A 139 -8.75 44.71 19.43
C PHE A 139 -8.95 46.23 19.45
N TYR A 140 -8.64 46.93 18.35
CA TYR A 140 -8.83 48.38 18.29
C TYR A 140 -10.31 48.78 18.22
N LYS A 141 -11.20 47.97 17.65
CA LYS A 141 -12.65 48.21 17.75
C LYS A 141 -13.15 48.23 19.20
N GLU A 142 -12.60 47.35 20.04
CA GLU A 142 -12.99 47.25 21.46
C GLU A 142 -12.34 48.33 22.34
N HIS A 143 -11.11 48.76 22.03
CA HIS A 143 -10.33 49.63 22.92
C HIS A 143 -9.95 51.01 22.38
N ASN A 144 -9.95 51.24 21.05
CA ASN A 144 -9.75 52.56 20.43
C ASN A 144 -10.18 52.57 18.95
N PRO A 145 -11.45 52.91 18.64
CA PRO A 145 -11.99 52.82 17.28
C PRO A 145 -11.35 53.80 16.28
N GLU A 146 -10.76 54.92 16.74
CA GLU A 146 -10.10 55.89 15.86
C GLU A 146 -8.80 55.36 15.24
N LYS A 147 -8.21 54.30 15.82
CA LYS A 147 -6.96 53.70 15.32
C LYS A 147 -7.17 52.53 14.36
N VAL A 148 -8.42 52.18 14.07
CA VAL A 148 -8.77 51.06 13.19
C VAL A 148 -8.27 51.31 11.76
N ASP A 149 -8.36 52.54 11.25
CA ASP A 149 -7.92 52.89 9.89
C ASP A 149 -6.38 52.94 9.76
N GLY A 150 -5.66 53.10 10.88
CA GLY A 150 -4.20 53.14 10.92
C GLY A 150 -3.54 51.76 11.05
N VAL A 151 -4.32 50.68 11.18
CA VAL A 151 -3.80 49.32 11.43
C VAL A 151 -2.86 48.86 10.33
N ASP A 152 -3.15 49.15 9.06
CA ASP A 152 -2.30 48.75 7.93
C ASP A 152 -0.92 49.43 7.96
N ALA A 153 -0.88 50.73 8.32
CA ALA A 153 0.38 51.45 8.47
C ALA A 153 1.22 50.94 9.66
N ILE A 154 0.57 50.45 10.72
CA ILE A 154 1.23 49.80 11.87
C ILE A 154 1.78 48.43 11.46
N LEU A 155 0.98 47.65 10.73
CA LEU A 155 1.35 46.33 10.21
C LEU A 155 2.56 46.41 9.28
N ASP A 156 2.63 47.46 8.46
CA ASP A 156 3.73 47.65 7.53
C ASP A 156 5.05 48.03 8.20
N LYS A 157 4.98 48.79 9.30
CA LYS A 157 6.15 49.19 10.09
C LYS A 157 6.67 48.08 11.01
N VAL A 158 5.80 47.13 11.39
CA VAL A 158 6.12 46.10 12.40
C VAL A 158 6.28 44.69 11.80
N LYS A 159 6.48 44.59 10.47
CA LYS A 159 6.78 43.33 9.76
C LYS A 159 7.93 42.56 10.45
N GLY A 160 7.60 41.43 11.06
CA GLY A 160 8.55 40.53 11.73
C GLY A 160 8.92 40.92 13.17
N LYS A 161 8.46 42.06 13.68
CA LYS A 161 8.70 42.51 15.07
C LYS A 161 7.41 42.46 15.90
N TRP A 162 6.58 41.44 15.67
CA TRP A 162 5.25 41.30 16.29
C TRP A 162 5.30 41.30 17.82
N ALA A 163 6.29 40.64 18.42
CA ALA A 163 6.50 40.66 19.88
C ALA A 163 6.74 42.08 20.44
N LYS A 164 7.34 42.98 19.66
CA LYS A 164 7.52 44.39 20.06
C LYS A 164 6.21 45.17 19.96
N LEU A 165 5.36 44.87 18.98
CA LEU A 165 4.01 45.43 18.89
C LEU A 165 3.19 45.00 20.10
N GLU A 166 3.21 43.71 20.42
CA GLU A 166 2.49 43.15 21.55
C GLU A 166 2.96 43.74 22.88
N ALA A 167 4.27 43.87 23.10
CA ALA A 167 4.81 44.53 24.29
C ALA A 167 4.39 46.02 24.37
N ALA A 168 4.35 46.72 23.24
CA ALA A 168 3.88 48.11 23.19
C ALA A 168 2.36 48.23 23.44
N LEU A 169 1.57 47.27 22.97
CA LEU A 169 0.14 47.18 23.26
C LEU A 169 -0.11 46.86 24.74
N ARG A 170 0.62 45.90 25.32
CA ARG A 170 0.57 45.59 26.76
C ARG A 170 0.91 46.80 27.62
N LYS A 171 1.89 47.61 27.18
CA LYS A 171 2.29 48.83 27.91
C LYS A 171 1.21 49.92 27.86
N LYS A 172 0.43 50.00 26.78
CA LYS A 172 -0.60 51.04 26.58
C LYS A 172 -2.01 50.63 27.03
N PHE A 173 -2.34 49.35 26.93
CA PHE A 173 -3.67 48.80 27.15
C PHE A 173 -3.70 47.69 28.22
N ALA A 174 -2.66 47.63 29.07
CA ALA A 174 -2.49 46.63 30.12
C ALA A 174 -2.58 45.17 29.61
N GLU A 175 -2.86 44.23 30.51
CA GLU A 175 -2.81 42.77 30.34
C GLU A 175 -3.74 42.20 29.23
N LYS A 176 -4.60 43.03 28.62
CA LYS A 176 -5.57 42.62 27.59
C LYS A 176 -5.01 42.56 26.17
N ALA A 177 -3.71 42.81 25.97
CA ALA A 177 -3.13 42.68 24.64
C ALA A 177 -3.27 41.24 24.12
N PRO A 178 -3.74 41.05 22.89
CA PRO A 178 -3.90 39.72 22.32
C PRO A 178 -2.54 39.07 22.10
N ASP A 179 -2.37 37.87 22.63
CA ASP A 179 -1.24 37.00 22.32
C ASP A 179 -1.43 36.43 20.91
N PHE A 180 -0.80 37.07 19.94
CA PHE A 180 -0.93 36.70 18.54
C PHE A 180 -0.44 35.27 18.26
N GLU A 181 0.57 34.80 19.00
CA GLU A 181 1.14 33.47 18.82
C GLU A 181 0.18 32.39 19.33
N ALA A 182 -0.39 32.59 20.53
CA ALA A 182 -1.37 31.67 21.10
C ALA A 182 -2.66 31.61 20.27
N LEU A 183 -3.12 32.75 19.73
CA LEU A 183 -4.31 32.78 18.87
C LEU A 183 -4.07 32.09 17.53
N TRP A 184 -2.89 32.28 16.92
CA TRP A 184 -2.52 31.60 15.68
C TRP A 184 -2.40 30.09 15.86
N ALA A 185 -1.85 29.65 17.00
CA ALA A 185 -1.78 28.22 17.34
C ALA A 185 -3.18 27.59 17.48
N LYS A 186 -4.11 28.29 18.13
CA LYS A 186 -5.52 27.84 18.24
C LYS A 186 -6.22 27.77 16.89
N GLU A 187 -5.99 28.73 16.00
CA GLU A 187 -6.56 28.70 14.65
C GLU A 187 -6.02 27.52 13.83
N LYS A 188 -4.72 27.21 13.97
CA LYS A 188 -4.12 26.03 13.34
C LYS A 188 -4.65 24.71 13.87
N GLU A 189 -4.87 24.60 15.18
CA GLU A 189 -5.47 23.42 15.79
C GLU A 189 -6.92 23.22 15.31
N LYS A 190 -7.69 24.31 15.19
CA LYS A 190 -9.05 24.27 14.64
C LYS A 190 -9.07 23.90 13.16
N GLU A 191 -8.16 24.47 12.35
CA GLU A 191 -7.99 24.12 10.93
C GLU A 191 -7.60 22.63 10.76
N GLU A 192 -6.72 22.12 11.62
CA GLU A 192 -6.36 20.71 11.64
C GLU A 192 -7.52 19.82 12.08
N ALA A 193 -8.30 20.23 13.09
CA ALA A 193 -9.51 19.53 13.52
C ALA A 193 -10.57 19.50 12.41
N ASP A 194 -10.79 20.63 11.72
CA ASP A 194 -11.71 20.72 10.58
C ASP A 194 -11.21 19.90 9.39
N ARG A 195 -9.90 19.90 9.10
CA ARG A 195 -9.30 19.04 8.08
C ARG A 195 -9.43 17.57 8.46
N LYS A 196 -9.23 17.23 9.73
CA LYS A 196 -9.38 15.86 10.26
C LYS A 196 -10.83 15.42 10.25
N ALA A 197 -11.77 16.31 10.55
CA ALA A 197 -13.21 16.07 10.44
C ALA A 197 -13.64 15.90 8.98
N LYS A 198 -13.16 16.73 8.06
CA LYS A 198 -13.39 16.58 6.61
C LYS A 198 -12.78 15.27 6.09
N MET A 199 -11.54 14.94 6.48
CA MET A 199 -10.89 13.68 6.11
C MET A 199 -11.65 12.47 6.67
N LYS A 200 -12.16 12.58 7.91
CA LYS A 200 -12.98 11.56 8.55
C LYS A 200 -14.33 11.39 7.82
N GLY A 201 -15.01 12.48 7.47
CA GLY A 201 -16.25 12.44 6.68
C GLY A 201 -16.08 11.96 5.24
N ILE A 202 -14.87 12.04 4.67
CA ILE A 202 -14.53 11.46 3.35
C ILE A 202 -14.17 9.97 3.47
N MET A 203 -13.73 9.50 4.63
CA MET A 203 -13.31 8.12 4.88
C MET A 203 -14.40 7.26 5.55
N GLU A 204 -15.35 7.88 6.24
CA GLU A 204 -16.62 7.27 6.64
C GLU A 204 -17.47 7.10 5.38
N VAL A 205 -17.32 5.94 4.74
CA VAL A 205 -18.22 5.42 3.72
C VAL A 205 -19.62 5.38 4.35
N PRO A 206 -20.61 6.19 3.91
CA PRO A 206 -21.97 6.06 4.43
C PRO A 206 -22.43 4.61 4.26
N GLU A 207 -22.99 4.00 5.31
CA GLU A 207 -23.58 2.64 5.26
C GLU A 207 -24.75 2.54 4.26
N ASN A 208 -25.19 3.68 3.71
CA ASN A 208 -26.10 3.81 2.58
C ASN A 208 -25.38 4.47 1.38
N ILE A 209 -24.36 3.81 0.85
CA ILE A 209 -24.01 4.00 -0.56
C ILE A 209 -24.76 2.90 -1.31
N THR A 210 -25.89 3.27 -1.91
CA THR A 210 -26.40 2.51 -3.04
C THR A 210 -25.26 2.37 -4.04
N ASP A 211 -24.96 1.14 -4.45
CA ASP A 211 -23.93 0.86 -5.44
C ASP A 211 -24.03 1.85 -6.60
N ASN A 212 -22.89 2.36 -7.04
CA ASN A 212 -22.80 3.22 -8.21
C ASN A 212 -23.69 2.62 -9.31
N ALA A 213 -24.60 3.40 -9.90
CA ALA A 213 -25.52 2.88 -10.90
C ALA A 213 -24.78 2.20 -12.07
N ASN A 214 -23.53 2.61 -12.35
CA ASN A 214 -22.68 1.94 -13.32
C ASN A 214 -22.23 0.53 -12.89
N HIS A 215 -22.16 0.25 -11.59
CA HIS A 215 -21.89 -1.07 -11.01
C HIS A 215 -23.15 -1.96 -10.99
N ALA A 216 -24.32 -1.40 -10.72
CA ALA A 216 -25.60 -2.10 -10.88
C ALA A 216 -25.87 -2.47 -12.36
N ILE A 217 -25.57 -1.55 -13.29
CA ILE A 217 -25.60 -1.81 -14.72
C ILE A 217 -24.53 -2.84 -15.13
N GLU A 218 -23.35 -2.87 -14.49
CA GLU A 218 -22.34 -3.90 -14.74
C GLU A 218 -22.74 -5.28 -14.22
N ASP A 219 -23.40 -5.38 -13.07
CA ASP A 219 -23.84 -6.67 -12.52
C ASP A 219 -25.07 -7.22 -13.26
N GLU A 220 -25.94 -6.36 -13.82
CA GLU A 220 -26.94 -6.78 -14.82
C GLU A 220 -26.31 -7.08 -16.20
N ARG A 221 -25.26 -6.37 -16.64
CA ARG A 221 -24.55 -6.64 -17.91
C ARG A 221 -23.64 -7.86 -17.89
N LYS A 222 -23.09 -8.25 -16.72
CA LYS A 222 -22.34 -9.51 -16.55
C LYS A 222 -23.22 -10.74 -16.79
N GLY A 223 -24.54 -10.57 -16.84
CA GLY A 223 -25.50 -11.59 -17.26
C GLY A 223 -25.60 -11.82 -18.78
N GLY A 224 -24.96 -11.01 -19.65
CA GLY A 224 -25.14 -11.25 -21.10
C GLY A 224 -24.39 -10.38 -22.11
N VAL A 225 -23.58 -9.40 -21.73
CA VAL A 225 -22.90 -8.52 -22.72
C VAL A 225 -21.41 -8.83 -22.75
N ALA A 226 -21.00 -9.59 -23.77
CA ALA A 226 -19.59 -9.78 -24.11
C ALA A 226 -18.92 -8.41 -24.30
N VAL A 227 -17.84 -8.15 -23.55
CA VAL A 227 -17.03 -6.95 -23.71
C VAL A 227 -16.05 -7.21 -24.85
N ALA A 228 -16.23 -6.47 -25.94
CA ALA A 228 -15.45 -6.63 -27.15
C ALA A 228 -14.05 -5.99 -27.06
N PHE A 229 -13.00 -6.81 -27.12
CA PHE A 229 -11.61 -6.36 -27.20
C PHE A 229 -11.15 -6.36 -28.66
N GLY A 230 -11.53 -5.34 -29.42
CA GLY A 230 -11.10 -5.15 -30.82
C GLY A 230 -12.19 -4.55 -31.71
N VAL A 231 -11.76 -3.89 -32.79
CA VAL A 231 -12.66 -3.24 -33.77
C VAL A 231 -13.54 -4.29 -34.48
N ASP A 232 -13.01 -5.47 -34.75
CA ASP A 232 -13.75 -6.59 -35.35
C ASP A 232 -14.83 -7.18 -34.42
N ASP A 233 -14.57 -7.20 -33.12
CA ASP A 233 -15.50 -7.76 -32.13
C ASP A 233 -16.63 -6.77 -31.81
N THR A 234 -16.32 -5.47 -31.79
CA THR A 234 -17.33 -4.41 -31.74
C THR A 234 -18.20 -4.40 -33.00
N LEU A 235 -17.64 -4.67 -34.19
CA LEU A 235 -18.40 -4.78 -35.43
C LEU A 235 -19.34 -5.99 -35.43
N ASN A 236 -18.92 -7.13 -34.88
CA ASN A 236 -19.79 -8.31 -34.74
C ASN A 236 -20.93 -8.12 -33.73
N GLN A 237 -20.66 -7.41 -32.63
CA GLN A 237 -21.67 -7.10 -31.63
C GLN A 237 -22.72 -6.11 -32.17
N LEU A 238 -22.28 -5.12 -32.95
CA LEU A 238 -23.18 -4.18 -33.61
C LEU A 238 -24.06 -4.88 -34.67
N LYS A 239 -23.51 -5.85 -35.42
CA LYS A 239 -24.29 -6.69 -36.34
C LYS A 239 -25.34 -7.56 -35.63
N GLY A 240 -25.10 -7.92 -34.37
CA GLY A 240 -26.06 -8.65 -33.52
C GLY A 240 -27.25 -7.80 -33.08
N ILE A 241 -27.04 -6.51 -32.85
CA ILE A 241 -28.10 -5.57 -32.41
C ILE A 241 -29.02 -5.16 -33.57
N VAL A 242 -28.50 -5.12 -34.80
CA VAL A 242 -29.26 -4.70 -36.00
C VAL A 242 -30.27 -5.75 -36.49
N LYS A 243 -30.24 -6.99 -35.98
CA LYS A 243 -31.22 -8.03 -36.33
C LYS A 243 -31.90 -8.55 -35.06
N GLY A 244 -33.04 -7.95 -34.75
CA GLY A 244 -33.88 -8.25 -33.59
C GLY A 244 -34.26 -9.72 -33.42
N ASP A 245 -34.70 -10.01 -32.20
CA ASP A 245 -35.01 -11.29 -31.58
C ASP A 245 -35.64 -12.35 -32.49
N ALA A 246 -34.88 -13.42 -32.72
CA ALA A 246 -35.42 -14.76 -32.95
C ALA A 246 -34.34 -15.80 -32.64
N ALA A 247 -34.67 -16.67 -31.69
CA ALA A 247 -33.90 -17.79 -31.18
C ALA A 247 -33.46 -18.78 -32.26
N VAL A 248 -32.39 -18.45 -32.97
CA VAL A 248 -31.59 -19.42 -33.71
C VAL A 248 -30.14 -19.15 -33.35
N ASP A 249 -29.65 -19.87 -32.35
CA ASP A 249 -28.23 -20.06 -32.09
C ASP A 249 -27.58 -20.59 -33.37
N ARG A 250 -27.05 -19.66 -34.17
CA ARG A 250 -26.45 -19.87 -35.50
C ARG A 250 -25.13 -20.63 -35.44
N ASN A 251 -24.68 -21.08 -34.27
CA ASN A 251 -23.42 -21.78 -34.15
C ASN A 251 -23.63 -23.27 -33.80
N PRO A 252 -23.87 -24.13 -34.82
CA PRO A 252 -24.02 -25.57 -34.62
C PRO A 252 -22.79 -26.18 -33.95
N GLU A 253 -21.60 -25.60 -34.12
CA GLU A 253 -20.38 -26.07 -33.45
C GLU A 253 -20.35 -25.75 -31.95
N LYS A 254 -20.91 -24.59 -31.55
CA LYS A 254 -21.04 -24.23 -30.13
C LYS A 254 -22.08 -25.11 -29.43
N ARG A 255 -23.23 -25.36 -30.07
CA ARG A 255 -24.26 -26.27 -29.56
C ARG A 255 -23.72 -27.69 -29.42
N ARG A 256 -23.00 -28.18 -30.43
CA ARG A 256 -22.32 -29.47 -30.42
C ARG A 256 -21.35 -29.59 -29.24
N LYS A 257 -20.53 -28.56 -28.98
CA LYS A 257 -19.58 -28.55 -27.86
C LYS A 257 -20.27 -28.47 -26.49
N ALA A 258 -21.38 -27.75 -26.39
CA ALA A 258 -22.17 -27.66 -25.17
C ALA A 258 -22.84 -29.00 -24.83
N LEU A 259 -23.50 -29.63 -25.80
CA LEU A 259 -24.13 -30.95 -25.66
C LEU A 259 -23.10 -32.04 -25.37
N PHE A 260 -21.94 -32.02 -26.05
CA PHE A 260 -20.86 -32.96 -25.76
C PHE A 260 -20.36 -32.84 -24.32
N ARG A 261 -20.23 -31.63 -23.78
CA ARG A 261 -19.79 -31.43 -22.38
C ARG A 261 -20.80 -31.99 -21.38
N GLN A 262 -22.10 -31.83 -21.63
CA GLN A 262 -23.14 -32.39 -20.78
C GLN A 262 -23.12 -33.93 -20.81
N TYR A 263 -22.95 -34.51 -22.00
CA TYR A 263 -22.83 -35.96 -22.18
C TYR A 263 -21.53 -36.51 -21.56
N GLU A 264 -20.39 -35.82 -21.76
CA GLU A 264 -19.09 -36.19 -21.19
C GLU A 264 -19.15 -36.25 -19.67
N GLN A 265 -19.82 -35.30 -19.01
CA GLN A 265 -19.92 -35.29 -17.56
C GLN A 265 -20.70 -36.49 -16.99
N ARG A 266 -21.85 -36.82 -17.60
CA ARG A 266 -22.69 -37.95 -17.16
C ARG A 266 -22.02 -39.29 -17.41
N GLU A 267 -21.46 -39.48 -18.60
CA GLU A 267 -20.82 -40.76 -18.97
C GLU A 267 -19.44 -40.93 -18.34
N MET A 268 -18.71 -39.84 -18.03
CA MET A 268 -17.43 -39.92 -17.30
C MET A 268 -17.60 -40.52 -15.91
N GLU A 269 -18.71 -40.26 -15.22
CA GLU A 269 -18.96 -40.82 -13.89
C GLU A 269 -19.25 -42.32 -13.99
N ARG A 270 -20.18 -42.70 -14.87
CA ARG A 270 -20.53 -44.10 -15.15
C ARG A 270 -19.34 -44.93 -15.60
N LEU A 271 -18.56 -44.45 -16.57
CA LEU A 271 -17.43 -45.20 -17.13
C LEU A 271 -16.22 -45.27 -16.17
N ARG A 272 -16.15 -44.39 -15.17
CA ARG A 272 -15.13 -44.50 -14.11
C ARG A 272 -15.46 -45.57 -13.10
N GLU A 273 -16.74 -45.79 -12.83
CA GLU A 273 -17.22 -46.87 -11.96
C GLU A 273 -17.14 -48.23 -12.66
N GLU A 274 -17.56 -48.31 -13.92
CA GLU A 274 -17.50 -49.54 -14.72
C GLU A 274 -16.05 -49.94 -15.08
N ASN A 275 -15.16 -48.96 -15.24
CA ASN A 275 -13.79 -49.19 -15.70
C ASN A 275 -12.75 -48.35 -14.94
N PRO A 276 -12.56 -48.58 -13.62
CA PRO A 276 -11.62 -47.81 -12.79
C PRO A 276 -10.15 -48.04 -13.17
N LYS A 277 -9.86 -49.09 -13.97
CA LYS A 277 -8.51 -49.45 -14.43
C LYS A 277 -8.06 -48.66 -15.68
N LEU A 278 -8.97 -48.02 -16.41
CA LEU A 278 -8.65 -47.27 -17.62
C LEU A 278 -8.27 -45.81 -17.29
N LYS A 279 -7.32 -45.26 -18.06
CA LYS A 279 -6.88 -43.87 -17.90
C LYS A 279 -7.97 -42.91 -18.38
N ARG A 280 -8.04 -41.71 -17.78
CA ARG A 280 -9.00 -40.64 -18.17
C ARG A 280 -9.00 -40.34 -19.68
N SER A 281 -7.88 -40.46 -20.37
CA SER A 281 -7.81 -40.27 -21.84
C SER A 281 -8.59 -41.35 -22.60
N GLN A 282 -8.44 -42.61 -22.19
CA GLN A 282 -9.12 -43.76 -22.80
C GLN A 282 -10.63 -43.73 -22.51
N LEU A 283 -11.02 -43.27 -21.32
CA LEU A 283 -12.43 -43.03 -20.99
C LEU A 283 -13.03 -41.94 -21.87
N LYS A 284 -12.30 -40.83 -22.09
CA LYS A 284 -12.74 -39.75 -22.99
C LYS A 284 -12.88 -40.19 -24.45
N GLU A 285 -11.97 -41.02 -24.94
CA GLU A 285 -12.07 -41.61 -26.29
C GLU A 285 -13.34 -42.47 -26.42
N ARG A 286 -13.62 -43.35 -25.45
CA ARG A 286 -14.85 -44.15 -25.43
C ARG A 286 -16.12 -43.32 -25.34
N ILE A 287 -16.10 -42.25 -24.54
CA ILE A 287 -17.23 -41.31 -24.41
C ILE A 287 -17.46 -40.55 -25.71
N PHE A 288 -16.39 -40.13 -26.39
CA PHE A 288 -16.50 -39.44 -27.66
C PHE A 288 -17.04 -40.37 -28.77
N GLU A 289 -16.63 -41.64 -28.78
CA GLU A 289 -17.19 -42.66 -29.68
C GLU A 289 -18.67 -42.96 -29.38
N ALA A 290 -19.03 -43.08 -28.11
CA ALA A 290 -20.42 -43.27 -27.68
C ALA A 290 -21.28 -42.05 -28.05
N TRP A 291 -20.76 -40.84 -27.87
CA TRP A 291 -21.44 -39.60 -28.22
C TRP A 291 -21.63 -39.44 -29.74
N LYS A 292 -20.65 -39.82 -30.57
CA LYS A 292 -20.82 -39.84 -32.03
C LYS A 292 -21.99 -40.72 -32.49
N LYS A 293 -22.31 -41.78 -31.75
CA LYS A 293 -23.42 -42.71 -32.03
C LYS A 293 -24.71 -42.37 -31.27
N SER A 294 -24.64 -41.43 -30.33
CA SER A 294 -25.77 -41.07 -29.47
C SER A 294 -26.80 -40.22 -30.22
N PRO A 295 -28.10 -40.39 -29.94
CA PRO A 295 -29.15 -39.51 -30.46
C PRO A 295 -29.02 -38.06 -29.96
N GLU A 296 -28.21 -37.81 -28.93
CA GLU A 296 -27.91 -36.49 -28.36
C GLU A 296 -26.89 -35.68 -29.19
N ASN A 297 -26.31 -36.27 -30.23
CA ASN A 297 -25.46 -35.54 -31.17
C ASN A 297 -26.34 -34.86 -32.23
N PRO A 298 -26.33 -33.52 -32.33
CA PRO A 298 -27.10 -32.79 -33.35
C PRO A 298 -26.80 -33.22 -34.80
N MET A 299 -25.64 -33.86 -35.03
CA MET A 299 -25.26 -34.38 -36.35
C MET A 299 -26.01 -35.67 -36.73
N ASN A 300 -26.60 -36.38 -35.76
CA ASN A 300 -27.40 -37.58 -35.97
C ASN A 300 -28.92 -37.28 -36.01
N GLN A 301 -29.30 -36.02 -35.79
CA GLN A 301 -30.69 -35.53 -35.77
C GLN A 301 -31.08 -34.84 -37.09
N GLN A 302 -30.25 -34.94 -38.14
CA GLN A 302 -30.52 -34.44 -39.49
C GLN A 302 -30.83 -35.59 -40.45
#